data_AF-A0A7D6DHC0-F1
#
_entry.id   AF-A0A7D6DHC0-F1
#
_cell.length_a   1.000
_cell.length_b   1.000
_cell.length_c   1.000
_cell.angle_alpha   90.00
_cell.angle_beta   90.00
_cell.angle_gamma   90.00
#
_symmetry.space_group_name_H-M   'P 1'
#
loop_
_entity.id
_entity.type
_entity.pdbx_description
1 polymer ?
#
loop_
_entity_poly.entity_id
_entity_poly.type
_entity_poly.pdbx_seq_one_letter_code
_entity_poly.pdbx_strand_id
1 'polypeptide(L)'
;MRDLMASQRQQSFKNRVSRQEREILHNLMTADIFDDVAFRVTAKKLAQDIVEQQVEIARIYNQFYKLLTHEQKIILEKQHQKQLSLARY
;
A
#
# COMPACT_ATOMS: atom_id res chain seq x y z
N MET A 1 9.97 17.25 7.63
CA MET A 1 9.56 16.76 6.29
C MET A 1 10.56 15.79 5.67
N ARG A 2 11.86 16.11 5.57
CA ARG A 2 12.89 15.24 4.96
C ARG A 2 12.97 13.84 5.59
N ASP A 3 12.94 13.76 6.91
CA ASP A 3 13.04 12.48 7.62
C ASP A 3 11.77 11.62 7.45
N LEU A 4 10.59 12.24 7.56
CA LEU A 4 9.33 11.59 7.23
C LEU A 4 9.28 11.08 5.78
N MET A 5 9.92 11.78 4.84
CA MET A 5 9.98 11.34 3.44
C MET A 5 10.92 10.14 3.27
N ALA A 6 12.00 10.07 4.06
CA ALA A 6 12.85 8.90 4.12
C ALA A 6 12.09 7.70 4.72
N SER A 7 11.36 7.91 5.81
CA SER A 7 10.49 6.89 6.42
C SER A 7 9.41 6.38 5.46
N GLN A 8 8.73 7.30 4.75
CA GLN A 8 7.71 6.93 3.75
C GLN A 8 8.31 6.07 2.63
N ARG A 9 9.48 6.46 2.11
CA ARG A 9 10.17 5.67 1.08
C ARG A 9 10.54 4.29 1.60
N GLN A 10 11.11 4.19 2.79
CA GLN A 10 11.49 2.92 3.39
C GLN A 10 10.29 1.98 3.58
N GLN A 11 9.16 2.49 4.07
CA GLN A 11 7.93 1.69 4.21
C GLN A 11 7.37 1.29 2.83
N SER A 12 7.37 2.21 1.86
CA SER A 12 6.92 1.90 0.49
C SER A 12 7.77 0.83 -0.21
N PHE A 13 9.07 0.74 0.12
CA PHE A 13 9.91 -0.37 -0.35
C PHE A 13 9.56 -1.70 0.30
N LYS A 14 9.14 -1.70 1.58
CA LYS A 14 8.65 -2.89 2.28
C LYS A 14 7.28 -3.36 1.76
N ASN A 15 6.47 -2.47 1.16
CA ASN A 15 5.21 -2.81 0.47
C ASN A 15 5.35 -3.69 -0.77
N ARG A 16 6.55 -4.14 -1.10
CA ARG A 16 6.78 -5.05 -2.21
C ARG A 16 6.64 -6.47 -1.68
N VAL A 17 5.65 -7.19 -2.20
CA VAL A 17 5.55 -8.66 -2.08
C VAL A 17 6.93 -9.25 -2.36
N SER A 18 7.47 -9.97 -1.39
CA SER A 18 8.82 -10.50 -1.44
C SER A 18 8.98 -11.48 -2.61
N ARG A 19 10.20 -11.68 -3.09
CA ARG A 19 10.46 -12.67 -4.15
C ARG A 19 9.93 -14.05 -3.76
N GLN A 20 10.14 -14.44 -2.51
CA GLN A 20 9.69 -15.72 -1.97
C GLN A 20 8.16 -15.83 -1.95
N GLU A 21 7.44 -14.79 -1.51
CA GLU A 21 5.97 -14.77 -1.56
C GLU A 21 5.44 -14.90 -2.98
N ARG A 22 6.09 -14.24 -3.96
CA ARG A 22 5.72 -14.38 -5.37
C ARG A 22 5.94 -15.79 -5.91
N GLU A 23 7.05 -16.43 -5.54
CA GLU A 23 7.33 -17.82 -5.93
C GLU A 23 6.30 -18.79 -5.32
N ILE A 24 5.92 -18.60 -4.05
CA ILE A 24 4.88 -19.42 -3.39
C ILE A 24 3.53 -19.26 -4.10
N LEU A 25 3.08 -18.02 -4.34
CA LEU A 25 1.82 -17.77 -5.04
C LEU A 25 1.84 -18.33 -6.46
N HIS A 26 2.95 -18.17 -7.18
CA HIS A 26 3.10 -18.71 -8.52
C HIS A 26 2.93 -20.23 -8.53
N ASN A 27 3.63 -20.94 -7.64
CA ASN A 27 3.55 -22.40 -7.55
C ASN A 27 2.11 -22.89 -7.25
N LEU A 28 1.39 -22.17 -6.37
CA LEU A 28 -0.01 -22.49 -6.07
C LEU A 28 -0.96 -22.23 -7.26
N MET A 29 -0.66 -21.21 -8.08
CA MET A 29 -1.46 -20.87 -9.27
C MET A 29 -1.20 -21.81 -10.45
N THR A 30 0.01 -22.37 -10.56
CA THR A 30 0.42 -23.25 -11.68
C THR A 30 0.43 -24.73 -11.32
N ALA A 31 -0.10 -25.11 -10.16
CA ALA A 31 -0.22 -26.51 -9.76
C ALA A 31 -1.23 -27.25 -10.66
N ASP A 32 -0.98 -28.54 -10.91
CA ASP A 32 -1.86 -29.40 -11.74
C ASP A 32 -3.30 -29.46 -11.19
N ILE A 33 -3.45 -29.40 -9.87
CA ILE A 33 -4.74 -29.31 -9.16
C ILE A 33 -4.71 -28.06 -8.28
N PHE A 34 -5.71 -27.21 -8.46
CA PHE A 34 -5.82 -25.97 -7.70
C PHE A 34 -6.27 -26.24 -6.26
N ASP A 35 -5.39 -25.94 -5.31
CA ASP A 35 -5.69 -25.97 -3.87
C ASP A 35 -6.18 -24.58 -3.41
N ASP A 36 -7.50 -24.38 -3.47
CA ASP A 36 -8.16 -23.15 -3.02
C ASP A 36 -7.85 -22.83 -1.54
N VAL A 37 -7.72 -23.85 -0.70
CA VAL A 37 -7.46 -23.66 0.74
C VAL A 37 -6.06 -23.13 0.95
N ALA A 38 -5.05 -23.76 0.35
CA ALA A 38 -3.66 -23.31 0.45
C ALA A 38 -3.46 -21.91 -0.16
N PHE A 39 -4.11 -21.64 -1.30
CA PHE A 39 -4.08 -20.32 -1.92
C PHE A 39 -4.69 -19.26 -1.01
N ARG A 40 -5.89 -19.49 -0.45
CA ARG A 40 -6.55 -18.54 0.46
C ARG A 40 -5.73 -18.29 1.72
N VAL A 41 -5.13 -19.31 2.32
CA VAL A 41 -4.28 -19.13 3.51
C VAL A 41 -3.09 -18.24 3.19
N THR A 42 -2.42 -18.49 2.06
CA THR A 42 -1.26 -17.69 1.61
C THR A 42 -1.67 -16.25 1.29
N ALA A 43 -2.75 -16.08 0.53
CA ALA A 43 -3.26 -14.77 0.15
C ALA A 43 -3.71 -13.94 1.36
N LYS A 44 -4.34 -14.56 2.37
CA LYS A 44 -4.73 -13.87 3.61
C LYS A 44 -3.52 -13.39 4.40
N LYS A 45 -2.49 -14.22 4.53
CA LYS A 45 -1.25 -13.81 5.21
C LYS A 45 -0.63 -12.61 4.52
N LEU A 46 -0.52 -12.66 3.19
CA LEU A 46 0.02 -11.54 2.41
C LEU A 46 -0.84 -10.27 2.54
N ALA A 47 -2.16 -10.42 2.50
CA ALA A 47 -3.08 -9.31 2.68
C ALA A 47 -2.91 -8.65 4.05
N GLN A 48 -2.69 -9.43 5.11
CA GLN A 48 -2.44 -8.92 6.46
C GLN A 48 -1.17 -8.05 6.49
N ASP A 49 -0.07 -8.55 5.91
CA ASP A 49 1.20 -7.81 5.84
C ASP A 49 1.03 -6.49 5.07
N ILE A 50 0.30 -6.52 3.94
CA ILE A 50 -0.01 -5.33 3.16
C ILE A 50 -0.85 -4.33 3.98
N VAL A 51 -1.86 -4.80 4.70
CA VAL A 51 -2.71 -3.94 5.54
C VAL A 51 -1.89 -3.23 6.59
N GLU A 52 -1.03 -3.95 7.32
CA GLU A 52 -0.17 -3.37 8.36
C GLU A 52 0.74 -2.28 7.80
N GLN A 53 1.35 -2.52 6.65
CA GLN A 53 2.21 -1.52 6.04
C GLN A 53 1.44 -0.31 5.49
N GLN A 54 0.26 -0.53 4.91
CA GLN A 54 -0.62 0.56 4.46
C GLN A 54 -1.06 1.44 5.62
N VAL A 55 -1.30 0.86 6.79
CA VAL A 55 -1.58 1.61 8.02
C VAL A 55 -0.37 2.49 8.41
N GLU A 56 0.86 1.98 8.35
CA GLU A 56 2.05 2.79 8.65
C GLU A 56 2.23 3.95 7.65
N ILE A 57 2.03 3.68 6.37
CA ILE A 57 2.10 4.71 5.33
C ILE A 57 1.01 5.78 5.57
N ALA A 58 -0.21 5.37 5.90
CA ALA A 58 -1.30 6.29 6.23
C ALA A 58 -0.96 7.16 7.46
N ARG A 59 -0.33 6.59 8.50
CA ARG A 59 0.16 7.36 9.66
C ARG A 59 1.19 8.41 9.26
N ILE A 60 2.15 8.05 8.39
CA ILE A 60 3.15 9.01 7.89
C ILE A 60 2.48 10.12 7.08
N TYR A 61 1.52 9.78 6.19
CA TYR A 61 0.74 10.80 5.46
C TYR A 61 -0.06 11.70 6.39
N ASN A 62 -0.64 11.18 7.48
CA ASN A 62 -1.31 12.00 8.48
C ASN A 62 -0.34 12.97 9.17
N GLN A 63 0.87 12.52 9.50
CA GLN A 63 1.92 13.40 10.06
C GLN A 63 2.30 14.50 9.07
N PHE A 64 2.46 14.17 7.79
CA PHE A 64 2.69 15.17 6.74
C PHE A 64 1.56 16.18 6.65
N TYR A 65 0.31 15.72 6.62
CA TYR A 65 -0.86 16.57 6.53
C TYR A 65 -0.96 17.56 7.68
N LYS A 66 -0.59 17.14 8.91
CA LYS A 66 -0.57 18.01 10.10
C LYS A 66 0.45 19.14 9.99
N LEU A 67 1.53 18.96 9.22
CA LEU A 67 2.57 19.98 9.02
C LEU A 67 2.22 21.00 7.93
N LEU A 68 1.14 20.79 7.18
CA LEU A 68 0.71 21.72 6.13
C LEU A 68 0.00 22.94 6.72
N THR A 69 0.24 24.09 6.09
CA THR A 69 -0.55 25.30 6.34
C THR A 69 -1.98 25.14 5.83
N HIS A 70 -2.88 26.03 6.25
CA HIS A 70 -4.27 26.01 5.80
C HIS A 70 -4.39 26.13 4.27
N GLU A 71 -3.65 27.07 3.66
CA GLU A 71 -3.60 27.25 2.21
C GLU A 71 -3.10 25.99 1.48
N GLN A 72 -2.04 25.35 2.01
CA GLN A 72 -1.52 24.12 1.45
C GLN A 72 -2.54 22.97 1.49
N LYS A 73 -3.34 22.88 2.57
CA LYS A 73 -4.41 21.87 2.68
C LYS A 73 -5.52 22.11 1.65
N ILE A 74 -5.90 23.36 1.41
CA ILE A 74 -6.89 23.70 0.37
C ILE A 74 -6.39 23.28 -1.02
N ILE A 75 -5.12 23.55 -1.32
CA ILE A 75 -4.51 23.15 -2.60
C ILE A 75 -4.51 21.63 -2.74
N LEU A 76 -4.14 20.91 -1.68
CA LEU A 76 -4.12 19.45 -1.66
C LEU A 76 -5.52 18.85 -1.92
N GLU A 77 -6.56 19.38 -1.26
CA GLU A 77 -7.94 18.92 -1.43
C GLU A 77 -8.45 19.15 -2.86
N LYS A 78 -8.16 20.32 -3.44
CA LYS A 78 -8.52 20.62 -4.83
C LYS A 78 -7.85 19.65 -5.82
N GLN A 79 -6.59 19.28 -5.56
CA GLN A 79 -5.90 18.27 -6.37
C GLN A 79 -6.53 16.89 -6.23
N HIS A 80 -6.91 16.50 -5.01
CA HIS A 80 -7.60 15.22 -4.76
C HIS A 80 -8.92 15.13 -5.52
N GLN A 81 -9.77 16.16 -5.45
CA GLN A 81 -11.04 16.21 -6.19
C GLN A 81 -10.83 16.11 -7.71
N LYS A 82 -9.80 16.78 -8.24
CA LYS A 82 -9.45 16.65 -9.66
C LYS A 82 -9.06 15.22 -10.01
N GLN A 83 -8.25 14.55 -9.18
CA GLN A 83 -7.88 13.15 -9.41
C GLN A 83 -9.11 12.23 -9.39
N LEU A 84 -10.02 12.39 -8.42
CA LEU A 84 -11.27 11.63 -8.36
C LEU A 84 -12.13 11.83 -9.61
N SER A 85 -12.21 13.07 -10.11
CA SER A 85 -12.98 13.36 -11.34
C SER A 85 -12.37 12.74 -12.61
N LEU A 86 -11.05 12.49 -12.61
CA LEU A 86 -10.33 11.88 -13.72
C LEU A 86 -10.30 10.35 -13.62
N ALA A 87 -10.44 9.81 -12.41
CA ALA A 87 -10.55 8.38 -12.17
C ALA A 87 -11.89 7.89 -12.74
N ARG A 88 -11.87 7.39 -13.98
CA ARG A 88 -12.98 6.65 -14.56
C ARG A 88 -12.96 5.26 -13.95
N TYR A 89 -13.93 4.98 -13.09
CA TYR A 89 -14.28 3.61 -12.68
C TYR A 89 -15.11 2.94 -13.76
#